data_AF-A0A9E1FBG6-F1
#
_entry.id   AF-A0A9E1FBG6-F1
#
_cell.length_a   1.000
_cell.length_b   1.000
_cell.length_c   1.000
_cell.angle_alpha   90.00
_cell.angle_beta   90.00
_cell.angle_gamma   90.00
#
_symmetry.space_group_name_H-M   'P 1'
#
loop_
_entity.id
_entity.type
_entity.pdbx_description
1 polymer ?
#
loop_
_entity_poly.entity_id
_entity_poly.type
_entity_poly.pdbx_seq_one_letter_code
_entity_poly.pdbx_strand_id
1 'polypeptide(L)'
;KLFNPPPKVTSSVIKLQKTKKIFGKDGIFKDAKQYEAFKAFLRAAFVSPRKTLLKNLSTNFDKKALEEIFENMNLATNLRPHELDVDSYLKIFEITKEDNERQKRRESCN
;
A
#
# COMPACT_ATOMS: atom_id res chain seq x y z
N LYS A 1 16.48 2.38 -39.95
CA LYS A 1 16.62 1.54 -38.73
C LYS A 1 16.56 2.47 -37.51
N LEU A 2 15.62 2.27 -36.56
CA LEU A 2 15.55 3.09 -35.34
C LEU A 2 16.53 2.65 -34.24
N PHE A 3 16.94 1.38 -34.25
CA PHE A 3 17.96 0.81 -33.38
C PHE A 3 18.93 -0.05 -34.21
N ASN A 4 20.22 0.01 -33.90
CA ASN A 4 21.25 -0.81 -34.55
C ASN A 4 22.29 -1.25 -33.52
N PRO A 5 22.38 -2.54 -33.17
CA PRO A 5 21.61 -3.67 -33.70
C PRO A 5 20.12 -3.69 -33.26
N PRO A 6 19.26 -4.52 -33.87
CA PRO A 6 17.86 -4.65 -33.48
C PRO A 6 17.72 -5.23 -32.06
N PRO A 7 16.89 -4.64 -31.18
CA PRO A 7 16.66 -5.16 -29.84
C PRO A 7 15.77 -6.42 -29.86
N LYS A 8 15.89 -7.27 -28.83
CA LYS A 8 15.05 -8.47 -28.63
C LYS A 8 13.67 -8.16 -28.02
N VAL A 9 13.49 -6.94 -27.53
CA VAL A 9 12.29 -6.49 -26.83
C VAL A 9 11.82 -5.15 -27.40
N THR A 10 10.54 -4.88 -27.26
CA THR A 10 9.93 -3.61 -27.70
C THR A 10 10.36 -2.47 -26.80
N SER A 11 10.80 -1.36 -27.38
CA SER A 11 11.06 -0.12 -26.64
C SER A 11 9.78 0.73 -26.56
N SER A 12 9.62 1.47 -25.47
CA SER A 12 8.53 2.43 -25.29
C SER A 12 9.06 3.68 -24.58
N VAL A 13 8.51 4.85 -24.92
CA VAL A 13 8.86 6.13 -24.28
C VAL A 13 7.76 6.48 -23.29
N ILE A 14 8.13 6.66 -22.02
CA ILE A 14 7.20 7.03 -20.95
C ILE A 14 7.58 8.42 -20.43
N LYS A 15 6.62 9.33 -20.38
CA LYS A 15 6.74 10.63 -19.72
C LYS A 15 6.08 10.54 -18.34
N LEU A 16 6.86 10.72 -17.28
CA LEU A 16 6.34 10.83 -15.91
C LEU A 16 6.29 12.30 -15.50
N GLN A 17 5.09 12.81 -15.25
CA GLN A 17 4.88 14.18 -14.79
C GLN A 17 4.26 14.16 -13.39
N LYS A 18 4.91 14.83 -12.43
CA LYS A 18 4.42 14.94 -11.06
C LYS A 18 3.25 15.92 -11.02
N THR A 19 2.09 15.47 -10.56
CA THR A 19 0.86 16.29 -10.47
C THR A 19 0.47 16.63 -9.03
N LYS A 20 0.97 15.88 -8.04
CA LYS A 20 0.66 16.06 -6.62
C LYS A 20 1.93 16.25 -5.80
N LYS A 21 1.83 17.00 -4.71
CA LYS A 21 2.89 17.10 -3.70
C LYS A 21 2.89 15.83 -2.86
N ILE A 22 4.07 15.24 -2.68
CA ILE A 22 4.23 14.02 -1.87
C ILE A 22 4.20 14.38 -0.38
N PHE A 23 4.80 15.51 0.01
CA PHE A 23 4.95 15.95 1.39
C PHE A 23 4.35 17.33 1.63
N GLY A 24 4.03 17.65 2.89
CA GLY A 24 3.59 18.96 3.34
C GLY A 24 2.12 18.99 3.77
N LYS A 25 1.62 20.18 4.13
CA LYS A 25 0.24 20.37 4.64
C LYS A 25 -0.83 19.85 3.67
N ASP A 26 -0.61 20.04 2.37
CA ASP A 26 -1.47 19.58 1.27
C ASP A 26 -0.86 18.37 0.53
N GLY A 27 0.13 17.70 1.14
CA GLY A 27 0.80 16.54 0.56
C GLY A 27 0.06 15.24 0.86
N ILE A 28 0.32 14.21 0.06
CA ILE A 28 -0.23 12.85 0.29
C ILE A 28 0.24 12.28 1.64
N PHE A 29 1.48 12.58 2.03
CA PHE A 29 2.06 12.17 3.30
C PHE A 29 2.47 13.38 4.13
N LYS A 30 2.24 13.30 5.45
CA LYS A 30 2.61 14.34 6.41
C LYS A 30 4.13 14.55 6.44
N ASP A 31 4.89 13.47 6.46
CA ASP A 31 6.35 13.49 6.59
C ASP A 31 7.00 12.28 5.88
N ALA A 32 8.34 12.29 5.83
CA ALA A 32 9.12 11.20 5.26
C ALA A 32 8.91 9.88 6.01
N LYS A 33 8.65 9.92 7.32
CA LYS A 33 8.42 8.71 8.14
C LYS A 33 7.14 7.99 7.72
N GLN A 34 6.06 8.72 7.49
CA GLN A 34 4.80 8.15 6.99
C GLN A 34 4.97 7.56 5.60
N TYR A 35 5.73 8.22 4.73
CA TYR A 35 6.03 7.71 3.40
C TYR A 35 6.86 6.41 3.44
N GLU A 36 7.88 6.32 4.30
CA GLU A 36 8.63 5.07 4.50
C GLU A 36 7.75 3.94 5.05
N ALA A 37 6.88 4.24 6.01
CA ALA A 37 5.93 3.28 6.55
C ALA A 37 4.96 2.78 5.47
N PHE A 38 4.47 3.67 4.60
CA PHE A 38 3.61 3.29 3.46
C PHE A 38 4.37 2.41 2.46
N LYS A 39 5.63 2.72 2.15
CA LYS A 39 6.47 1.85 1.31
C LYS A 39 6.68 0.47 1.92
N ALA A 40 6.91 0.37 3.23
CA ALA A 40 7.03 -0.91 3.92
C ALA A 40 5.72 -1.71 3.87
N PHE A 41 4.58 -1.04 4.09
CA PHE A 41 3.25 -1.63 3.93
C PHE A 41 3.02 -2.17 2.51
N LEU A 42 3.34 -1.39 1.47
CA LEU A 42 3.22 -1.87 0.08
C LEU A 42 4.12 -3.06 -0.21
N ARG A 43 5.36 -3.09 0.31
CA ARG A 43 6.24 -4.26 0.15
C ARG A 43 5.63 -5.52 0.78
N ALA A 44 5.02 -5.38 1.96
CA ALA A 44 4.31 -6.49 2.60
C ALA A 44 3.11 -6.95 1.77
N ALA A 45 2.30 -6.01 1.26
CA ALA A 45 1.13 -6.29 0.43
C ALA A 45 1.48 -7.12 -0.83
N PHE A 46 2.62 -6.85 -1.47
CA PHE A 46 3.02 -7.47 -2.73
C PHE A 46 4.06 -8.60 -2.59
N VAL A 47 4.38 -9.06 -1.38
CA VAL A 47 5.47 -10.03 -1.14
C VAL A 47 5.26 -11.36 -1.90
N SER A 48 4.01 -11.79 -2.06
CA SER A 48 3.65 -13.00 -2.81
C SER A 48 2.47 -12.70 -3.74
N PRO A 49 2.72 -12.50 -5.06
CA PRO A 49 1.69 -12.04 -6.00
C PRO A 49 0.49 -12.97 -6.17
N ARG A 50 0.67 -14.27 -5.91
CA ARG A 50 -0.39 -15.27 -6.06
C ARG A 50 -1.22 -15.49 -4.79
N LYS A 51 -0.75 -15.01 -3.63
CA LYS A 51 -1.50 -15.08 -2.37
C LYS A 51 -2.49 -13.93 -2.27
N THR A 52 -3.51 -14.09 -1.44
CA THR A 52 -4.47 -13.02 -1.15
C THR A 52 -3.76 -11.87 -0.43
N LEU A 53 -4.25 -10.65 -0.66
CA LEU A 53 -3.77 -9.44 -0.02
C LEU A 53 -3.87 -9.56 1.50
N LEU A 54 -5.00 -10.09 2.00
CA LEU A 54 -5.20 -10.37 3.42
C LEU A 54 -4.07 -11.27 3.97
N LYS A 55 -3.76 -12.39 3.29
CA LYS A 55 -2.72 -13.31 3.75
C LYS A 55 -1.32 -12.70 3.73
N ASN A 56 -1.03 -11.85 2.76
CA ASN A 56 0.24 -11.13 2.70
C ASN A 56 0.36 -10.15 3.88
N LEU A 57 -0.67 -9.35 4.13
CA LEU A 57 -0.69 -8.36 5.21
C LEU A 57 -0.72 -8.99 6.61
N SER A 58 -1.42 -10.11 6.80
CA SER A 58 -1.48 -10.81 8.11
C SER A 58 -0.14 -11.34 8.61
N THR A 59 0.94 -11.24 7.84
CA THR A 59 2.30 -11.55 8.30
C THR A 59 2.87 -10.45 9.20
N ASN A 60 2.42 -9.21 9.00
CA ASN A 60 2.97 -8.02 9.65
C ASN A 60 1.94 -7.25 10.46
N PHE A 61 0.65 -7.52 10.27
CA PHE A 61 -0.47 -6.86 10.91
C PHE A 61 -1.43 -7.88 11.50
N ASP A 62 -2.19 -7.48 12.52
CA ASP A 62 -3.19 -8.35 13.13
C ASP A 62 -4.27 -8.76 12.13
N LYS A 63 -4.58 -10.05 12.09
CA LYS A 63 -5.51 -10.61 11.11
C LYS A 63 -6.94 -10.15 11.36
N LYS A 64 -7.38 -10.03 12.62
CA LYS A 64 -8.76 -9.64 12.94
C LYS A 64 -9.01 -8.18 12.55
N ALA A 65 -8.07 -7.29 12.89
CA ALA A 65 -8.13 -5.89 12.47
C ALA A 65 -8.20 -5.76 10.94
N LEU A 66 -7.40 -6.54 10.19
CA LEU A 66 -7.47 -6.52 8.73
C LEU A 66 -8.80 -7.05 8.18
N GLU A 67 -9.37 -8.09 8.79
CA GLU A 67 -10.69 -8.62 8.39
C GLU A 67 -11.80 -7.57 8.61
N GLU A 68 -11.78 -6.86 9.74
CA GLU A 68 -12.70 -5.75 10.01
C GLU A 68 -12.52 -4.61 9.00
N ILE A 69 -11.28 -4.26 8.62
CA ILE A 69 -11.02 -3.25 7.58
C ILE A 69 -11.59 -3.69 6.23
N PHE A 70 -11.38 -4.95 5.86
CA PHE A 70 -11.90 -5.49 4.60
C PHE A 70 -13.42 -5.49 4.57
N GLU A 71 -14.06 -5.88 5.68
CA GLU A 71 -15.52 -5.83 5.81
C GLU A 71 -16.06 -4.40 5.73
N ASN A 72 -15.46 -3.46 6.46
CA ASN A 72 -15.83 -2.04 6.44
C ASN A 72 -15.67 -1.39 5.06
N MET A 73 -14.68 -1.83 4.28
CA MET A 73 -14.43 -1.35 2.91
C MET A 73 -15.16 -2.19 1.85
N ASN A 74 -15.96 -3.18 2.25
CA ASN A 74 -16.65 -4.12 1.37
C ASN A 74 -15.72 -4.81 0.36
N LEU A 75 -14.53 -5.22 0.83
CA LEU A 75 -13.49 -5.90 0.05
C LEU A 75 -13.58 -7.41 0.22
N ALA A 76 -13.38 -8.14 -0.88
CA ALA A 76 -13.36 -9.59 -0.85
C ALA A 76 -12.09 -10.13 -0.16
N THR A 77 -12.22 -11.15 0.69
CA THR A 77 -11.09 -11.76 1.42
C THR A 77 -10.13 -12.57 0.54
N ASN A 78 -10.61 -12.97 -0.65
CA ASN A 78 -9.83 -13.68 -1.67
C ASN A 78 -9.07 -12.75 -2.63
N LEU A 79 -9.20 -11.43 -2.46
CA LEU A 79 -8.60 -10.42 -3.34
C LEU A 79 -7.07 -10.54 -3.36
N ARG A 80 -6.47 -10.44 -4.54
CA ARG A 80 -5.00 -10.40 -4.74
C ARG A 80 -4.49 -8.96 -4.79
N PRO A 81 -3.21 -8.73 -4.50
CA PRO A 81 -2.66 -7.37 -4.44
C PRO A 81 -2.83 -6.56 -5.74
N HIS A 82 -2.70 -7.19 -6.91
CA HIS A 82 -2.82 -6.48 -8.18
C HIS A 82 -4.26 -6.13 -8.58
N GLU A 83 -5.27 -6.63 -7.84
CA GLU A 83 -6.68 -6.39 -8.12
C GLU A 83 -7.22 -5.15 -7.38
N LEU A 84 -6.43 -4.57 -6.48
CA LEU A 84 -6.79 -3.37 -5.71
C LEU A 84 -6.22 -2.10 -6.36
N ASP A 85 -6.99 -1.02 -6.33
CA ASP A 85 -6.55 0.30 -6.78
C ASP A 85 -5.69 1.05 -5.74
N VAL A 86 -5.02 2.11 -6.18
CA VAL A 86 -4.08 2.89 -5.36
C VAL A 86 -4.77 3.62 -4.21
N ASP A 87 -5.97 4.15 -4.43
CA ASP A 87 -6.69 4.93 -3.41
C ASP A 87 -7.16 4.02 -2.28
N SER A 88 -7.59 2.80 -2.61
CA SER A 88 -7.92 1.77 -1.63
C SER A 88 -6.70 1.38 -0.78
N TYR A 89 -5.51 1.27 -1.36
CA TYR A 89 -4.28 1.03 -0.59
C TYR A 89 -3.96 2.15 0.40
N LEU A 90 -4.14 3.41 -0.01
CA LEU A 90 -3.93 4.56 0.87
C LEU A 90 -4.90 4.52 2.06
N LYS A 91 -6.19 4.25 1.80
CA LYS A 91 -7.21 4.12 2.85
C LYS A 91 -6.92 2.99 3.83
N ILE A 92 -6.58 1.80 3.35
CA ILE A 92 -6.23 0.66 4.22
C ILE A 92 -5.06 1.04 5.14
N PHE A 93 -4.03 1.70 4.58
CA PHE A 93 -2.87 2.13 5.36
C PHE A 93 -3.23 3.17 6.42
N GLU A 94 -4.10 4.13 6.11
CA GLU A 94 -4.58 5.13 7.06
C GLU A 94 -5.32 4.47 8.24
N ILE A 95 -6.26 3.56 7.97
CA ILE A 95 -7.03 2.87 9.01
C ILE A 95 -6.12 2.00 9.88
N THR A 96 -5.22 1.23 9.26
CA THR A 96 -4.26 0.37 9.98
C THR A 96 -3.33 1.16 10.91
N LYS A 97 -3.01 2.42 10.55
CA LYS A 97 -2.22 3.32 11.40
C LYS A 97 -3.03 3.81 12.60
N GLU A 98 -4.29 4.17 12.42
CA GLU A 98 -5.14 4.64 13.52
C GLU A 98 -5.32 3.57 14.61
N ASP A 99 -5.51 2.32 14.22
CA ASP A 99 -5.70 1.23 15.17
C ASP A 99 -4.43 0.93 15.98
N ASN A 100 -3.26 0.98 15.35
CA ASN A 100 -1.97 0.87 16.05
C ASN A 100 -1.78 2.00 17.09
N GLU A 101 -2.12 3.24 16.75
CA GLU A 101 -2.01 4.37 17.68
C GLU A 101 -3.08 4.34 18.79
N ARG A 102 -4.25 3.73 18.54
CA ARG A 102 -5.28 3.48 19.56
C ARG A 102 -4.83 2.37 20.53
N GLN A 103 -4.24 1.28 20.04
CA GLN A 103 -3.70 0.20 20.87
C GLN A 103 -2.58 0.67 21.79
N LYS A 104 -1.58 1.39 21.26
CA LYS A 104 -0.47 1.96 22.06
C LYS A 104 -0.95 2.88 23.19
N ARG A 105 -2.00 3.68 22.95
CA ARG A 105 -2.59 4.56 23.97
C ARG A 105 -3.29 3.78 25.08
N ARG A 106 -3.93 2.65 24.75
CA ARG A 106 -4.56 1.76 25.74
C ARG A 106 -3.51 1.04 26.60
N GLU A 107 -2.39 0.65 26.00
CA GLU A 107 -1.28 -0.01 26.71
C GLU A 107 -0.50 0.94 27.63
N SER A 108 -0.35 2.22 27.26
CA SER A 108 0.33 3.23 28.09
C SER A 108 -0.48 3.70 29.32
N CYS A 109 -1.76 3.34 29.42
CA CYS A 109 -2.65 3.73 30.53
C CYS A 109 -2.88 2.61 31.55
N ASN A 110 -2.25 1.44 31.36
CA ASN A 110 -2.18 0.33 32.31
C ASN A 110 -0.78 0.24 32.91
#